data_AF-E1LT25-F1
#
_entry.id   AF-E1LT25-F1
#
_cell.length_a   1.000
_cell.length_b   1.000
_cell.length_c   1.000
_cell.angle_alpha   90.00
_cell.angle_beta   90.00
_cell.angle_gamma   90.00
#
_symmetry.space_group_name_H-M   'P 1'
#
loop_
_entity.id
_entity.type
_entity.pdbx_description
1 polymer ?
#
loop_
_entity_poly.entity_id
_entity_poly.type
_entity_poly.pdbx_seq_one_letter_code
_entity_poly.pdbx_strand_id
1 'polypeptide(L)'
;MLLRPVSPRYFAHKIEKEIQKYSRENGQYMAFIPSKFRKKEVFPVDTFKELILTEFEGRMLPVPKKYDQFLTQMYGDYMTPPSKEMQEWYSHSIKAYHKS
;
A
#
# COMPACT_ATOMS: atom_id res chain seq x y z
N MET A 1 -1.81 29.30 -11.33
CA MET A 1 -0.93 28.20 -11.76
C MET A 1 -1.55 27.58 -13.00
N LEU A 2 -0.90 27.66 -14.16
CA LEU A 2 -1.47 27.28 -15.45
C LEU A 2 -1.83 25.80 -15.53
N LEU A 3 -3.02 25.52 -16.07
CA LEU A 3 -3.54 24.20 -16.38
C LEU A 3 -2.63 23.51 -17.41
N ARG A 4 -2.14 22.31 -17.07
CA ARG A 4 -1.32 21.48 -17.97
C ARG A 4 -2.11 21.17 -19.26
N PRO A 5 -1.54 21.33 -20.47
CA PRO A 5 -2.24 21.02 -21.72
C PRO A 5 -2.42 19.51 -21.97
N VAL A 6 -1.86 18.67 -21.11
CA VAL A 6 -1.88 17.21 -21.25
C VAL A 6 -2.68 16.59 -20.11
N SER A 7 -3.67 15.77 -20.48
CA SER A 7 -4.49 15.03 -19.53
C SER A 7 -3.62 14.17 -18.61
N PRO A 8 -3.86 14.15 -17.29
CA PRO A 8 -3.21 13.20 -16.38
C PRO A 8 -3.35 11.74 -16.81
N ARG A 9 -4.43 11.41 -17.53
CA ARG A 9 -4.68 10.07 -18.11
C ARG A 9 -3.59 9.64 -19.08
N TYR A 10 -2.99 10.57 -19.82
CA TYR A 10 -1.87 10.28 -20.72
C TYR A 10 -0.69 9.67 -19.95
N PHE A 11 -0.33 10.29 -18.82
CA PHE A 11 0.76 9.80 -17.99
C PHE A 11 0.39 8.47 -17.31
N ALA A 12 -0.84 8.32 -16.83
CA ALA A 12 -1.32 7.06 -16.26
C ALA A 12 -1.20 5.90 -17.28
N HIS A 13 -1.60 6.14 -18.53
CA HIS A 13 -1.51 5.12 -19.58
C HIS A 13 -0.06 4.78 -19.95
N LYS A 14 0.84 5.77 -19.94
CA LYS A 14 2.28 5.54 -20.17
C LYS A 14 2.91 4.72 -19.04
N ILE A 15 2.54 4.99 -17.79
CA ILE A 15 2.99 4.23 -16.62
C ILE A 15 2.49 2.79 -16.70
N GLU A 16 1.20 2.58 -16.99
CA GLU A 16 0.62 1.25 -17.15
C GLU A 16 1.34 0.44 -18.23
N LYS A 17 1.62 1.04 -19.39
CA LYS A 17 2.35 0.38 -20.48
C LYS A 17 3.75 -0.09 -20.05
N GLU A 18 4.47 0.73 -19.27
CA GLU A 18 5.77 0.32 -18.73
C GLU A 18 5.64 -0.78 -17.67
N ILE A 19 4.62 -0.73 -16.80
CA ILE A 19 4.37 -1.79 -15.81
C ILE A 19 4.10 -3.13 -16.51
N GLN A 20 3.23 -3.14 -17.53
CA GLN A 20 2.90 -4.36 -18.27
C GLN A 20 4.11 -4.97 -18.98
N LYS A 21 5.05 -4.15 -19.47
CA LYS A 21 6.30 -4.62 -20.10
C LYS A 21 7.15 -5.49 -19.17
N TYR A 22 7.14 -5.20 -17.86
CA TYR A 22 7.92 -5.94 -16.85
C TYR A 22 7.07 -6.90 -16.02
N SER A 23 5.75 -6.91 -16.18
CA SER A 23 4.86 -7.89 -15.57
C SER A 23 5.09 -9.28 -16.16
N ARG A 24 5.08 -10.30 -15.31
CA ARG A 24 5.28 -11.72 -15.66
C ARG A 24 4.30 -12.55 -14.86
N GLU A 25 3.64 -13.51 -15.51
CA GLU A 25 2.70 -14.42 -14.86
C GLU A 25 3.35 -15.19 -13.70
N ASN A 26 4.58 -15.67 -13.90
CA ASN A 26 5.38 -16.38 -12.90
C ASN A 26 6.47 -15.49 -12.28
N GLY A 27 6.16 -14.20 -12.07
CA GLY A 27 7.09 -13.28 -11.41
C GLY A 27 7.42 -13.72 -9.98
N GLN A 28 8.64 -13.46 -9.53
CA GLN A 28 9.05 -13.72 -8.15
C GLN A 28 8.51 -12.66 -7.17
N TYR A 29 8.14 -11.49 -7.69
CA TYR A 29 7.70 -10.34 -6.91
C TYR A 29 6.37 -9.80 -7.43
N MET A 30 5.57 -9.29 -6.50
CA MET A 30 4.39 -8.47 -6.75
C MET A 30 4.64 -7.07 -6.21
N ALA A 31 4.25 -6.04 -6.94
CA ALA A 31 4.50 -4.67 -6.52
C ALA A 31 3.44 -3.67 -6.95
N PHE A 32 3.15 -2.71 -6.07
CA PHE A 32 2.43 -1.49 -6.42
C PHE A 32 3.41 -0.34 -6.61
N ILE A 33 3.95 -0.20 -7.82
CA ILE A 33 5.00 0.78 -8.13
C ILE A 33 4.51 2.24 -8.18
N PRO A 34 3.29 2.57 -8.67
CA PRO A 34 2.84 3.96 -8.78
C PRO A 34 2.35 4.53 -7.45
N SER A 35 3.21 4.46 -6.42
CA SER A 35 2.96 4.97 -5.08
C SER A 35 4.10 5.83 -4.56
N LYS A 36 3.86 6.50 -3.42
CA LYS A 36 4.89 7.23 -2.67
C LYS A 36 5.94 6.31 -2.04
N PHE A 37 5.60 5.04 -1.81
CA PHE A 37 6.41 4.07 -1.08
C PHE A 37 7.39 3.30 -1.97
N ARG A 38 7.20 3.32 -3.29
CA ARG A 38 8.14 2.81 -4.29
C ARG A 38 8.57 1.37 -3.98
N LYS A 39 9.87 1.13 -3.72
CA LYS A 39 10.44 -0.19 -3.45
C LYS A 39 9.89 -0.85 -2.18
N LYS A 40 9.37 -0.08 -1.22
CA LYS A 40 8.75 -0.64 0.00
C LYS A 40 7.51 -1.46 -0.31
N GLU A 41 6.86 -1.25 -1.45
CA GLU A 41 5.68 -2.02 -1.86
C GLU A 41 6.02 -3.15 -2.83
N VAL A 42 7.29 -3.57 -2.89
CA VAL A 42 7.72 -4.75 -3.65
C VAL A 42 7.83 -5.92 -2.69
N PHE A 43 6.99 -6.95 -2.87
CA PHE A 43 6.92 -8.10 -2.00
C PHE A 43 7.18 -9.39 -2.78
N PRO A 44 7.80 -10.41 -2.17
CA PRO A 44 7.76 -11.77 -2.70
C PRO A 44 6.30 -12.21 -2.95
N VAL A 45 6.02 -12.88 -4.08
CA VAL A 45 4.64 -13.29 -4.44
C VAL A 45 3.98 -14.17 -3.39
N ASP A 46 4.75 -14.93 -2.64
CA ASP A 46 4.26 -15.82 -1.59
C ASP A 46 3.76 -15.06 -0.34
N THR A 47 4.06 -13.77 -0.20
CA THR A 47 3.57 -12.89 0.87
C THR A 47 2.05 -12.90 0.95
N PHE A 48 1.38 -12.95 -0.21
CA PHE A 48 -0.08 -12.87 -0.33
C PHE A 48 -0.75 -14.20 -0.71
N LYS A 49 0.02 -15.28 -0.86
CA LYS A 49 -0.46 -16.55 -1.44
C LYS A 49 -1.43 -17.31 -0.53
N GLU A 50 -1.21 -17.27 0.78
CA GLU A 50 -2.03 -17.95 1.77
C GLU A 50 -2.69 -16.92 2.69
N LEU A 51 -3.99 -17.07 2.91
CA LEU A 51 -4.77 -16.22 3.80
C LEU A 51 -5.17 -17.02 5.05
N ILE A 52 -5.18 -16.34 6.19
CA ILE A 52 -5.73 -16.84 7.45
C ILE A 52 -6.89 -15.95 7.88
N LEU A 53 -7.88 -16.52 8.57
CA LEU A 53 -8.93 -15.74 9.21
C LEU A 53 -8.44 -15.27 10.58
N THR A 54 -8.46 -13.96 10.80
CA THR A 54 -8.06 -13.33 12.05
C THR A 54 -9.19 -12.48 12.58
N GLU A 55 -9.41 -12.51 13.90
CA GLU A 55 -10.38 -11.64 14.56
C GLU A 55 -9.85 -10.20 14.63
N PHE A 56 -10.66 -9.26 14.16
CA PHE A 56 -10.41 -7.82 14.28
C PHE A 56 -11.73 -7.10 14.54
N GLU A 57 -11.82 -6.40 15.67
CA GLU A 57 -13.04 -5.69 16.11
C GLU A 57 -14.32 -6.55 16.08
N GLY A 58 -14.21 -7.81 16.51
CA GLY A 58 -15.32 -8.77 16.56
C GLY A 58 -15.73 -9.34 15.19
N ARG A 59 -14.91 -9.15 14.15
CA ARG A 59 -15.14 -9.69 12.81
C ARG A 59 -13.96 -10.58 12.40
N MET A 60 -14.26 -11.72 11.78
CA MET A 60 -13.23 -12.55 11.16
C MET A 60 -12.89 -11.99 9.78
N LEU A 61 -11.65 -11.53 9.59
CA LEU A 61 -11.18 -10.97 8.34
C LEU A 61 -10.05 -11.84 7.76
N PRO A 62 -10.03 -12.07 6.44
CA PRO A 62 -8.92 -12.74 5.79
C PRO A 62 -7.72 -11.79 5.73
N VAL A 63 -6.58 -12.22 6.27
CA VAL A 63 -5.31 -11.50 6.19
C VAL A 63 -4.23 -12.40 5.59
N PRO A 64 -3.19 -11.84 4.96
CA PRO A 64 -2.05 -12.63 4.53
C PRO A 64 -1.45 -13.39 5.71
N LYS A 65 -1.20 -14.70 5.58
CA LYS A 65 -0.54 -15.50 6.63
C LYS A 65 0.82 -14.90 7.02
N LYS A 66 1.50 -14.30 6.05
CA LYS A 66 2.76 -13.57 6.22
C LYS A 66 2.54 -12.09 6.58
N TYR A 67 1.47 -11.76 7.32
CA TYR A 67 1.15 -10.37 7.70
C TYR A 67 2.32 -9.69 8.42
N ASP A 68 3.08 -10.43 9.23
CA ASP A 68 4.22 -9.88 9.97
C ASP A 68 5.33 -9.37 9.03
N GLN A 69 5.63 -10.12 7.96
CA GLN A 69 6.57 -9.69 6.92
C GLN A 69 6.07 -8.43 6.21
N PHE A 70 4.78 -8.39 5.87
CA PHE A 70 4.16 -7.24 5.23
C PHE A 70 4.23 -5.99 6.11
N LEU A 71 3.80 -6.11 7.37
CA LEU A 71 3.73 -5.00 8.32
C LEU A 71 5.13 -4.50 8.70
N THR A 72 6.08 -5.40 8.92
CA THR A 72 7.47 -5.05 9.20
C THR A 72 8.11 -4.30 8.03
N GLN A 73 7.90 -4.74 6.79
CA GLN A 73 8.45 -4.06 5.62
C GLN A 73 7.86 -2.66 5.41
N MET A 74 6.55 -2.50 5.65
CA MET A 74 5.85 -1.23 5.44
C MET A 74 6.15 -0.21 6.55
N TYR A 75 6.08 -0.66 7.81
CA TYR A 75 6.02 0.22 8.98
C TYR A 75 7.24 0.09 9.91
N GLY A 76 8.07 -0.94 9.76
CA GLY A 76 9.18 -1.20 10.68
C GLY A 76 8.68 -1.87 11.96
N ASP A 77 8.98 -1.26 13.10
CA ASP A 77 8.41 -1.67 14.39
C ASP A 77 6.93 -1.27 14.48
N TYR A 78 6.07 -2.10 13.85
CA TYR A 78 4.66 -1.81 13.66
C TYR A 78 3.80 -2.08 14.91
N MET A 79 4.34 -2.81 15.88
CA MET A 79 3.65 -3.12 17.15
C MET A 79 3.81 -1.99 18.17
N THR A 80 4.83 -1.15 18.00
CA THR A 80 4.97 0.07 18.78
C THR A 80 4.22 1.21 18.10
N PRO A 81 3.17 1.77 18.72
CA PRO A 81 2.46 2.90 18.14
C PRO A 81 3.42 4.09 17.99
N PRO A 82 3.32 4.88 16.89
CA PRO A 82 4.14 6.06 16.71
C PRO A 82 3.87 7.10 17.82
N SER A 83 4.81 8.02 18.05
CA SER A 83 4.61 9.10 19.02
C SER A 83 3.38 9.96 18.68
N LYS A 84 2.77 10.64 19.67
CA LYS A 84 1.60 11.51 19.44
C LYS A 84 1.87 12.59 18.39
N GLU A 85 3.07 13.19 18.42
CA GLU A 85 3.50 14.18 17.44
C GLU A 85 3.54 13.60 16.01
N MET A 86 4.06 12.38 15.85
CA MET A 86 4.04 11.69 14.55
C MET A 86 2.61 11.38 14.10
N GLN A 87 1.73 10.97 15.02
CA GLN A 87 0.32 10.73 14.69
C GLN A 87 -0.38 12.00 14.17
N GLU A 88 -0.10 13.15 14.77
CA GLU A 88 -0.63 14.44 14.31
C GLU A 88 -0.04 14.87 12.96
N TRP A 89 1.28 14.67 12.76
CA TRP A 89 1.97 15.01 11.51
C TRP A 89 1.52 14.15 10.32
N TYR A 90 1.30 12.84 10.55
CA TYR A 90 0.81 11.90 9.53
C TYR A 90 -0.71 11.91 9.37
N SER A 91 -1.43 12.69 10.17
CA SER A 91 -2.86 12.89 9.95
C SER A 91 -3.05 13.44 8.55
N HIS A 92 -3.91 12.80 7.77
CA HIS A 92 -4.31 13.30 6.46
C HIS A 92 -4.61 14.80 6.61
N SER A 93 -4.29 15.62 5.60
CA SER A 93 -4.60 17.05 5.58
C SER A 93 -6.11 17.36 5.54
N ILE A 94 -6.94 16.40 5.93
CA ILE A 94 -8.38 16.39 5.97
C ILE A 94 -8.77 16.12 7.43
N LYS A 95 -9.43 17.09 8.06
CA LYS A 95 -10.09 16.87 9.35
C LYS A 95 -11.36 16.05 9.09
N ALA A 96 -11.31 14.75 9.38
CA ALA A 96 -12.47 13.88 9.32
C ALA A 96 -13.19 13.91 10.68
N TYR A 97 -14.51 14.12 10.66
CA TYR A 97 -15.36 14.04 11.83
C TYR A 97 -16.32 12.88 11.63
N HIS A 98 -16.46 12.02 12.65
CA HIS A 98 -17.52 11.01 12.67
C HIS A 98 -18.85 11.73 12.91
N LYS A 99 -19.76 11.69 11.93
CA LYS A 99 -21.10 12.21 12.12
C LYS A 99 -21.92 11.12 12.82
N SER A 100 -22.05 11.25 14.14
CA SER A 100 -23.03 10.50 14.94
C SER A 100 -24.46 10.91 14.58
#